data_AF-A0A410WTF9-F1
#
_entry.id   AF-A0A410WTF9-F1
#
_cell.length_a   1.000
_cell.length_b   1.000
_cell.length_c   1.000
_cell.angle_alpha   90.00
_cell.angle_beta   90.00
_cell.angle_gamma   90.00
#
_symmetry.space_group_name_H-M   'P 1'
#
loop_
_entity.id
_entity.type
_entity.pdbx_description
1 polymer ?
#
loop_
_entity_poly.entity_id
_entity_poly.type
_entity_poly.pdbx_seq_one_letter_code
_entity_poly.pdbx_strand_id
1 'polypeptide(L)'
;MSKAYILLNENGDLTSTFFEKEFAPKEAIEVNAPMLDQDKMNTHYSFLTYDKETKVLSYRYEEIYKGPTLEQQVEELKAQNAQMLLALTENGLL
;
A
#
# COMPACT_ATOMS: atom_id res chain seq x y z
N MET A 1 5.84 -15.37 -16.51
CA MET A 1 5.96 -15.24 -15.04
C MET A 1 7.43 -15.27 -14.69
N SER A 2 7.89 -14.35 -13.85
CA SER A 2 9.28 -14.32 -13.39
C SER A 2 9.45 -15.30 -12.23
N LYS A 3 10.67 -15.78 -12.03
CA LYS A 3 11.02 -16.57 -10.85
C LYS A 3 11.69 -15.68 -9.81
N ALA A 4 11.47 -16.00 -8.54
CA ALA A 4 12.25 -15.46 -7.43
C ALA A 4 12.65 -16.60 -6.50
N TYR A 5 13.68 -16.35 -5.71
CA TYR A 5 14.20 -17.26 -4.70
C TYR A 5 13.98 -16.60 -3.35
N ILE A 6 13.33 -17.30 -2.43
CA ILE A 6 12.98 -16.74 -1.13
C ILE A 6 13.62 -17.50 0.00
N LEU A 7 13.96 -16.77 1.06
CA LEU A 7 14.30 -17.35 2.35
C LEU A 7 13.16 -17.14 3.31
N LEU A 8 12.81 -18.22 4.00
CA LEU A 8 11.82 -18.23 5.05
C LEU A 8 12.51 -18.39 6.40
N ASN A 9 11.97 -17.77 7.45
CA ASN A 9 12.39 -18.06 8.82
C ASN A 9 11.81 -19.42 9.30
N GLU A 10 12.10 -19.80 10.54
CA GLU A 10 11.61 -21.05 11.15
C GLU A 10 10.07 -21.11 11.27
N ASN A 11 9.41 -19.95 11.33
CA ASN A 11 7.95 -19.85 11.33
C ASN A 11 7.37 -19.91 9.91
N GLY A 12 8.22 -19.93 8.88
CA GLY A 12 7.88 -19.92 7.45
C GLY A 12 7.68 -18.52 6.86
N ASP A 13 7.91 -17.45 7.60
CA ASP A 13 7.66 -16.10 7.12
C ASP A 13 8.80 -15.61 6.21
N LEU A 14 8.46 -14.77 5.23
CA LEU A 14 9.40 -14.27 4.25
C LEU A 14 10.44 -13.36 4.91
N THR A 15 11.70 -13.79 4.89
CA THR A 15 12.84 -13.04 5.44
C THR A 15 13.57 -12.26 4.35
N SER A 16 13.75 -12.86 3.17
CA SER A 16 14.50 -12.24 2.07
C SER A 16 14.05 -12.78 0.72
N THR A 17 14.20 -11.97 -0.33
CA THR A 17 13.86 -12.32 -1.71
C THR A 17 15.02 -11.97 -2.64
N PHE A 18 15.34 -12.88 -3.55
CA PHE A 18 16.39 -12.75 -4.56
C PHE A 18 15.78 -13.00 -5.93
N PHE A 19 15.98 -12.08 -6.88
CA PHE A 19 15.45 -12.23 -8.23
C PHE A 19 16.42 -12.93 -9.18
N GLU A 20 17.66 -13.12 -8.73
CA GLU A 20 18.70 -13.83 -9.47
C GLU A 20 19.22 -14.99 -8.62
N LYS A 21 19.36 -16.16 -9.25
CA LYS A 21 19.72 -17.41 -8.57
C LYS A 21 21.11 -17.35 -7.94
N GLU A 22 22.02 -16.64 -8.60
CA GLU A 22 23.42 -16.52 -8.20
C GLU A 22 23.62 -15.75 -6.89
N PHE A 23 22.69 -14.88 -6.52
CA PHE A 23 22.68 -14.20 -5.21
C PHE A 23 21.88 -14.95 -4.14
N ALA A 24 21.13 -15.98 -4.53
CA ALA A 24 20.30 -16.73 -3.61
C ALA A 24 21.13 -17.74 -2.81
N PRO A 25 20.97 -17.79 -1.48
CA PRO A 25 21.55 -18.84 -0.64
C PRO A 25 21.05 -20.23 -1.07
N LYS A 26 21.80 -21.28 -0.75
CA LYS A 26 21.47 -22.65 -1.16
C LYS A 26 20.14 -23.14 -0.57
N GLU A 27 19.77 -22.59 0.58
CA GLU A 27 18.54 -22.87 1.31
C GLU A 27 17.32 -22.13 0.73
N ALA A 28 17.52 -21.24 -0.24
CA ALA A 28 16.44 -20.47 -0.83
C ALA A 28 15.50 -21.36 -1.67
N ILE A 29 14.21 -21.06 -1.57
CA ILE A 29 13.14 -21.79 -2.25
C ILE A 29 12.79 -21.03 -3.53
N GLU A 30 12.79 -21.73 -4.66
CA GLU A 30 12.34 -21.16 -5.93
C GLU A 30 10.81 -21.07 -5.95
N VAL A 31 10.29 -19.88 -6.25
CA VAL A 31 8.86 -19.57 -6.28
C VAL A 31 8.52 -18.71 -7.49
N ASN A 32 7.24 -18.70 -7.86
CA ASN A 32 6.74 -17.80 -8.89
C ASN A 32 6.57 -16.40 -8.32
N ALA A 33 7.16 -15.42 -9.00
CA ALA A 33 7.04 -14.01 -8.68
C ALA A 33 6.10 -13.32 -9.69
N PRO A 34 5.03 -12.66 -9.21
CA PRO A 34 4.18 -11.85 -10.06
C PRO A 34 4.95 -10.62 -10.52
N MET A 35 4.53 -10.04 -11.64
CA MET A 35 5.02 -8.73 -12.05
C MET A 35 4.47 -7.67 -11.10
N LEU A 36 5.29 -6.67 -10.79
CA LEU A 36 4.81 -5.47 -10.11
C LEU A 36 3.82 -4.74 -11.01
N ASP A 37 2.66 -4.42 -10.45
CA ASP A 37 1.71 -3.47 -11.02
C ASP A 37 2.30 -2.06 -10.94
N GLN A 38 2.87 -1.59 -12.06
CA GLN A 38 3.53 -0.28 -12.13
C GLN A 38 2.56 0.89 -11.91
N ASP A 39 1.29 0.74 -12.27
CA ASP A 39 0.29 1.79 -12.09
C ASP A 39 0.04 2.04 -10.59
N LYS A 40 0.02 0.96 -9.81
CA LYS A 40 -0.15 1.04 -8.35
C LYS A 40 1.09 1.56 -7.62
N MET A 41 2.30 1.39 -8.15
CA MET A 41 3.53 1.87 -7.49
C MET A 41 3.56 3.39 -7.29
N ASN A 42 2.86 4.16 -8.13
CA ASN A 42 2.81 5.63 -8.00
C ASN A 42 1.84 6.11 -6.91
N THR A 43 1.00 5.21 -6.39
CA THR A 43 -0.13 5.55 -5.52
C THR A 43 -0.19 4.72 -4.24
N HIS A 44 0.52 3.59 -4.19
CA HIS A 44 0.49 2.63 -3.11
C HIS A 44 1.91 2.23 -2.69
N TYR A 45 2.07 1.89 -1.41
CA TYR A 45 3.20 1.08 -0.95
C TYR A 45 2.97 -0.37 -1.34
N SER A 46 3.99 -1.01 -1.92
CA SER A 46 3.96 -2.43 -2.26
C SER A 46 4.71 -3.26 -1.24
N PHE A 47 4.05 -4.25 -0.66
CA PHE A 47 4.63 -5.23 0.24
C PHE A 47 4.63 -6.59 -0.43
N LEU A 48 5.79 -7.24 -0.47
CA LEU A 48 5.88 -8.58 -0.99
C LEU A 48 5.53 -9.58 0.12
N THR A 49 4.54 -10.43 -0.14
CA THR A 49 4.07 -11.46 0.80
C THR A 49 4.17 -12.83 0.17
N TYR A 50 4.47 -13.86 0.96
CA TYR A 50 4.56 -15.24 0.52
C TYR A 50 3.38 -16.05 1.08
N ASP A 51 2.63 -16.69 0.19
CA ASP A 51 1.59 -17.65 0.56
C ASP A 51 2.19 -19.07 0.61
N LYS A 52 2.18 -19.65 1.82
CA LYS A 52 2.75 -20.97 2.11
C LYS A 52 1.93 -22.11 1.48
N GLU A 53 0.62 -21.95 1.34
CA GLU A 53 -0.27 -23.00 0.82
C GLU A 53 -0.12 -23.12 -0.69
N THR A 54 -0.14 -21.97 -1.38
CA THR A 54 -0.05 -21.93 -2.84
C THR A 54 1.40 -21.85 -3.35
N LYS A 55 2.36 -21.54 -2.47
CA LYS A 55 3.78 -21.30 -2.77
C LYS A 55 4.00 -20.18 -3.79
N VAL A 56 3.17 -19.14 -3.71
CA VAL A 56 3.21 -17.99 -4.63
C VAL A 56 3.56 -16.73 -3.86
N LEU A 57 4.38 -15.88 -4.47
CA LEU A 57 4.55 -14.51 -3.99
C LEU A 57 3.42 -13.63 -4.50
N SER A 58 2.99 -12.66 -3.69
CA SER A 58 1.99 -11.69 -4.07
C SER A 58 2.39 -10.31 -3.57
N TYR A 59 2.09 -9.28 -4.35
CA TYR A 59 2.22 -7.90 -3.89
C TYR A 59 0.90 -7.50 -3.23
N ARG A 60 0.97 -7.13 -1.96
CA ARG A 60 -0.09 -6.38 -1.29
C ARG A 60 0.19 -4.89 -1.48
N TYR A 61 -0.81 -4.17 -1.96
CA TYR A 61 -0.73 -2.73 -2.14
C TYR A 61 -1.55 -2.05 -1.05
N GLU A 62 -0.92 -1.13 -0.33
CA GLU A 62 -1.59 -0.29 0.66
C GLU A 62 -1.54 1.15 0.15
N GLU A 63 -2.69 1.82 0.12
CA GLU A 63 -2.77 3.20 -0.35
C GLU A 63 -1.81 4.08 0.44
N ILE A 64 -1.00 4.86 -0.28
CA ILE A 64 -0.30 5.97 0.34
C ILE A 64 -1.41 6.94 0.74
N TYR A 65 -1.61 7.17 2.04
CA TYR A 65 -2.56 8.17 2.51
C TYR A 65 -2.20 9.52 1.90
N LYS A 66 -2.90 9.88 0.83
CA LYS A 66 -2.88 11.23 0.29
C LYS A 66 -3.86 11.97 1.18
N GLY A 67 -3.34 12.86 2.04
CA GLY A 67 -4.19 13.77 2.79
C GLY A 67 -5.19 14.48 1.86
N PRO A 68 -6.24 15.11 2.42
CA PRO A 68 -7.32 15.68 1.62
C PRO A 68 -6.76 16.61 0.55
N THR A 69 -7.29 16.53 -0.67
CA THR A 69 -6.86 17.41 -1.76
C THR A 69 -7.15 18.87 -1.42
N LEU A 70 -6.47 19.81 -2.08
CA LEU A 70 -6.74 21.25 -1.92
C LEU A 70 -8.23 21.58 -2.16
N GLU A 71 -8.86 20.92 -3.12
CA GLU A 71 -10.30 21.08 -3.40
C GLU A 71 -11.16 20.60 -2.23
N GLN A 72 -10.85 19.43 -1.66
CA GLN A 72 -11.55 18.89 -0.48
C GLN A 72 -11.40 19.81 0.73
N GLN A 73 -10.20 20.34 0.96
CA GLN A 73 -9.95 21.30 2.05
C GLN A 73 -10.73 22.60 1.85
N VAL A 74 -10.82 23.11 0.61
CA VAL A 74 -11.61 24.32 0.30
C VAL A 74 -13.11 24.07 0.47
N GLU A 75 -13.60 22.89 0.10
CA GLU A 75 -15.01 22.53 0.28
C GLU A 75 -15.37 22.40 1.78
N GLU A 76 -14.48 21.82 2.57
CA GLU A 76 -14.63 21.71 4.02
C GLU A 76 -14.64 23.08 4.71
N LEU A 77 -13.76 24.00 4.30
CA LEU A 77 -13.75 25.38 4.77
C LEU A 77 -15.03 26.14 4.39
N LYS A 78 -15.58 25.90 3.20
CA LYS A 78 -16.87 26.49 2.79
C LYS A 78 -18.02 25.95 3.65
N ALA A 79 -18.03 24.65 3.94
CA ALA A 79 -19.03 24.03 4.79
C ALA A 79 -18.96 24.59 6.23
N GLN A 80 -17.75 24.73 6.79
CA GLN A 80 -17.55 25.34 8.10
C GLN A 80 -18.01 26.81 8.14
N ASN A 81 -17.68 27.60 7.11
CA ASN A 81 -18.14 28.98 7.02
C ASN A 81 -19.67 29.07 6.91
N ALA A 82 -20.31 28.18 6.16
CA ALA A 82 -21.77 28.14 6.04
C ALA A 82 -22.43 27.79 7.39
N GLN A 83 -21.87 26.83 8.13
CA GLN A 83 -22.35 26.50 9.48
C GLN A 83 -22.17 27.66 10.46
N MET A 84 -21.04 28.36 10.40
CA MET A 84 -20.80 29.55 11.22
C MET A 84 -21.78 30.68 10.89
N LEU A 85 -22.03 30.95 9.61
CA LEU A 85 -23.02 31.93 9.17
C LEU A 85 -24.43 31.59 9.69
N LEU A 86 -24.85 30.34 9.56
CA LEU A 86 -26.13 29.87 10.10
C LEU A 86 -26.21 30.08 11.60
N ALA A 87 -25.19 29.67 12.36
CA ALA A 87 -25.15 29.84 13.80
C ALA A 87 -25.21 31.31 14.22
N LEU A 88 -24.52 32.22 13.52
CA LEU A 88 -24.56 33.65 13.78
C LEU A 88 -25.95 34.25 13.50
N THR A 89 -26.60 33.84 12.41
CA THR A 89 -27.98 34.24 12.08
C THR A 89 -28.98 33.71 13.12
N GLU A 90 -28.87 32.45 13.53
CA GLU A 90 -29.74 31.85 14.56
C GLU A 90 -29.60 32.53 15.93
N ASN A 91 -28.42 33.07 16.23
CA ASN A 91 -28.17 33.84 17.45
C ASN A 91 -28.42 35.35 17.28
N GLY A 92 -28.89 35.81 16.11
CA GLY A 92 -29.19 37.22 15.83
C GLY A 92 -27.95 38.13 15.82
N LEU A 93 -26.77 37.56 15.61
CA LEU A 93 -25.49 38.26 15.52
C LEU A 93 -25.17 38.71 14.07
N LEU A 94 -26.03 38.33 13.12
CA LEU A 94 -26.03 38.72 11.71
C LEU A 94 -27.47 38.94 11.23
#